data_AF-A0A956G110-F1
#
_entry.id   AF-A0A956G110-F1
#
_cell.length_a   1.000
_cell.length_b   1.000
_cell.length_c   1.000
_cell.angle_alpha   90.00
_cell.angle_beta   90.00
_cell.angle_gamma   90.00
#
_symmetry.space_group_name_H-M   'P 1'
#
loop_
_entity.id
_entity.type
_entity.pdbx_description
1 polymer ?
#
loop_
_entity_poly.entity_id
_entity_poly.type
_entity_poly.pdbx_seq_one_letter_code
_entity_poly.pdbx_strand_id
1 'polypeptide(L)'
;MRALLAAAALLASASLTFTNSGCCTSAKCLDRNSTPDKHRVKAKRLRIGVVHNDSVSSPKRDRTDWKYVVLPKPGKLTVQLHWDNGNSELDLAIYDVLGVRIQKGRAWGAGGRRAVIAIEEPGRYYIRVRAVSKRDESNYSLRLLWKADRSGPAATCHRCTPGERKCLGSTGYIVCARVGEDCNAWSKTHACPSGAPCNNGVCAGCTPKCDVGERRCMGKYKFEVCEANASGCAVWSVPQSCDTGRRCRKGNCRRRRVHVTHRRRPPKKNGQRKTQGGAKARIISIYRYRGRMTLHLEIGDNPRVKPGQIGVVLSGSSKTPLAGGEVKVVKVSGRYAIATTSLQKLGKNRWVLIKVQ
;
A
#
# COMPACT_ATOMS: atom_id res chain seq x y z
N MET A 1 -4.32 -29.31 -90.30
CA MET A 1 -4.92 -28.06 -89.79
C MET A 1 -6.08 -28.44 -88.89
N ARG A 2 -5.91 -28.35 -87.56
CA ARG A 2 -6.86 -28.90 -86.57
C ARG A 2 -7.81 -27.82 -86.06
N ALA A 3 -9.10 -28.10 -86.27
CA ALA A 3 -10.28 -27.84 -85.45
C ALA A 3 -10.34 -26.58 -84.54
N LEU A 4 -11.25 -25.69 -84.91
CA LEU A 4 -11.98 -24.78 -84.02
C LEU A 4 -12.79 -25.58 -82.99
N LEU A 5 -12.75 -25.18 -81.71
CA LEU A 5 -13.74 -25.54 -80.70
C LEU A 5 -13.95 -24.39 -79.71
N ALA A 6 -15.22 -24.22 -79.34
CA ALA A 6 -15.84 -23.05 -78.77
C ALA A 6 -15.52 -22.81 -77.29
N ALA A 7 -15.47 -21.54 -76.90
CA ALA A 7 -15.41 -21.10 -75.50
C ALA A 7 -16.83 -21.01 -74.92
N ALA A 8 -17.15 -21.89 -73.96
CA ALA A 8 -18.35 -21.79 -73.14
C ALA A 8 -18.01 -21.06 -71.82
N ALA A 9 -18.65 -19.91 -71.61
CA ALA A 9 -18.56 -19.16 -70.36
C ALA A 9 -19.46 -19.80 -69.28
N LEU A 10 -18.84 -20.36 -68.25
CA LEU A 10 -19.50 -20.79 -67.02
C LEU A 10 -19.41 -19.67 -65.99
N LEU A 11 -20.54 -18.98 -65.77
CA LEU A 11 -20.76 -18.09 -64.63
C LEU A 11 -20.91 -18.93 -63.37
N ALA A 12 -19.84 -19.10 -62.60
CA ALA A 12 -19.90 -19.60 -61.23
C ALA A 12 -20.12 -18.42 -60.27
N SER A 13 -21.34 -18.32 -59.77
CA SER A 13 -21.76 -17.45 -58.68
C SER A 13 -21.09 -17.88 -57.37
N ALA A 14 -19.93 -17.29 -57.07
CA ALA A 14 -19.31 -17.42 -55.76
C ALA A 14 -20.06 -16.53 -54.76
N SER A 15 -20.98 -17.14 -54.01
CA SER A 15 -21.57 -16.55 -52.82
C SER A 15 -20.44 -16.20 -51.83
N LEU A 16 -20.22 -14.90 -51.63
CA LEU A 16 -19.42 -14.37 -50.53
C LEU A 16 -20.11 -14.72 -49.21
N THR A 17 -19.83 -15.90 -48.68
CA THR A 17 -20.04 -16.17 -47.26
C THR A 17 -19.08 -15.27 -46.50
N PHE A 18 -19.58 -14.15 -46.00
CA PHE A 18 -18.96 -13.40 -44.91
C PHE A 18 -18.86 -14.34 -43.70
N THR A 19 -17.79 -15.15 -43.64
CA THR A 19 -17.36 -15.66 -42.35
C THR A 19 -16.92 -14.45 -41.56
N ASN A 20 -17.77 -14.07 -40.62
CA ASN A 20 -17.59 -13.01 -39.66
C ASN A 20 -16.43 -13.41 -38.72
N SER A 21 -15.22 -13.43 -39.28
CA SER A 21 -13.98 -13.55 -38.54
C SER A 21 -13.81 -12.21 -37.85
N GLY A 22 -14.43 -12.08 -36.69
CA GLY A 22 -14.23 -10.98 -35.76
C GLY A 22 -12.74 -10.88 -35.43
N CYS A 23 -12.00 -10.19 -36.29
CA CYS A 23 -10.59 -9.92 -36.13
C CYS A 23 -10.49 -8.91 -34.99
N CYS A 24 -10.39 -9.46 -33.79
CA CYS A 24 -10.40 -8.75 -32.53
C CYS A 24 -9.04 -8.03 -32.38
N THR A 25 -8.90 -6.87 -33.05
CA THR A 25 -7.69 -6.04 -33.09
C THR A 25 -7.45 -5.25 -31.80
N SER A 26 -8.41 -5.27 -30.87
CA SER A 26 -8.32 -4.60 -29.58
C SER A 26 -7.45 -5.38 -28.59
N ALA A 27 -6.57 -4.66 -27.86
CA ALA A 27 -5.82 -5.19 -26.71
C ALA A 27 -6.70 -5.93 -25.68
N LYS A 28 -8.01 -5.65 -25.65
CA LYS A 28 -8.99 -6.33 -24.78
C LYS A 28 -9.18 -7.82 -25.11
N CYS A 29 -8.91 -8.26 -26.34
CA CYS A 29 -9.17 -9.63 -26.79
C CYS A 29 -7.97 -10.60 -26.59
N LEU A 30 -6.75 -10.08 -26.40
CA LEU A 30 -5.51 -10.87 -26.36
C LEU A 30 -5.19 -11.51 -25.00
N ASP A 31 -5.91 -11.13 -23.94
CA ASP A 31 -5.71 -11.71 -22.61
C ASP A 31 -7.00 -12.41 -22.13
N ARG A 32 -7.92 -12.83 -23.01
CA ARG A 32 -9.22 -13.40 -22.61
C ARG A 32 -9.10 -14.65 -21.72
N ASN A 33 -8.04 -15.42 -21.88
CA ASN A 33 -7.78 -16.68 -21.18
C ASN A 33 -6.61 -16.62 -20.19
N SER A 34 -5.96 -15.46 -20.04
CA SER A 34 -5.09 -15.22 -18.88
C SER A 34 -5.90 -15.51 -17.63
N THR A 35 -5.32 -16.32 -16.73
CA THR A 35 -5.93 -16.73 -15.47
C THR A 35 -6.19 -15.49 -14.57
N PRO A 36 -6.49 -15.57 -13.25
CA PRO A 36 -6.83 -14.37 -12.47
C PRO A 36 -5.88 -13.17 -12.66
N ASP A 37 -4.61 -13.39 -12.99
CA ASP A 37 -3.57 -12.39 -13.17
C ASP A 37 -3.51 -11.64 -14.52
N LYS A 38 -4.52 -11.80 -15.39
CA LYS A 38 -4.78 -10.88 -16.52
C LYS A 38 -4.67 -9.40 -16.15
N HIS A 39 -5.06 -9.08 -14.92
CA HIS A 39 -5.14 -7.72 -14.40
C HIS A 39 -4.27 -7.54 -13.17
N ARG A 40 -3.58 -6.40 -13.11
CA ARG A 40 -2.78 -5.96 -11.96
C ARG A 40 -3.48 -6.11 -10.60
N VAL A 41 -4.79 -5.90 -10.52
CA VAL A 41 -5.59 -6.00 -9.27
C VAL A 41 -5.58 -7.42 -8.70
N LYS A 42 -5.58 -8.42 -9.57
CA LYS A 42 -5.65 -9.85 -9.25
C LYS A 42 -4.28 -10.54 -9.38
N ALA A 43 -3.21 -9.74 -9.45
CA ALA A 43 -1.86 -10.23 -9.59
C ALA A 43 -1.50 -11.27 -8.52
N LYS A 44 -0.74 -12.30 -8.89
CA LYS A 44 -0.27 -13.34 -7.97
C LYS A 44 0.94 -12.85 -7.17
N ARG A 45 1.00 -13.20 -5.88
CA ARG A 45 2.13 -12.81 -5.02
C ARG A 45 3.36 -13.66 -5.31
N LEU A 46 4.52 -13.02 -5.46
CA LEU A 46 5.82 -13.67 -5.57
C LEU A 46 6.55 -13.70 -4.22
N ARG A 47 7.38 -14.72 -4.07
CA ARG A 47 8.32 -14.89 -2.95
C ARG A 47 9.74 -14.57 -3.44
N ILE A 48 10.48 -13.81 -2.64
CA ILE A 48 11.89 -13.48 -2.89
C ILE A 48 12.73 -14.75 -2.73
N GLY A 49 13.77 -14.90 -3.56
CA GLY A 49 14.73 -16.02 -3.54
C GLY A 49 14.23 -17.28 -4.23
N VAL A 50 12.93 -17.41 -4.47
CA VAL A 50 12.26 -18.56 -5.08
C VAL A 50 12.08 -18.32 -6.59
N VAL A 51 12.21 -19.38 -7.38
CA VAL A 51 11.86 -19.40 -8.81
C VAL A 51 10.37 -19.68 -8.95
N HIS A 52 9.66 -18.86 -9.72
CA HIS A 52 8.24 -19.02 -10.01
C HIS A 52 8.08 -19.32 -11.49
N ASN A 53 7.46 -20.46 -11.81
CA ASN A 53 7.20 -20.86 -13.18
C ASN A 53 5.76 -20.53 -13.56
N ASP A 54 5.56 -20.09 -14.80
CA ASP A 54 4.24 -19.87 -15.40
C ASP A 54 4.36 -19.89 -16.93
N SER A 55 3.27 -19.60 -17.63
CA SER A 55 3.25 -19.52 -19.10
C SER A 55 2.55 -18.26 -19.59
N VAL A 56 2.97 -17.74 -20.74
CA VAL A 56 2.17 -16.79 -21.53
C VAL A 56 2.05 -17.31 -22.96
N SER A 57 0.91 -17.07 -23.59
CA SER A 57 0.64 -17.40 -24.99
C SER A 57 -0.30 -16.39 -25.63
N SER A 58 0.23 -15.53 -26.50
CA SER A 58 -0.60 -14.63 -27.31
C SER A 58 -1.63 -15.37 -28.17
N PRO A 59 -1.29 -16.49 -28.86
CA PRO A 59 -2.26 -17.28 -29.64
C PRO A 59 -3.42 -17.81 -28.79
N LYS A 60 -3.14 -18.26 -27.56
CA LYS A 60 -4.16 -18.78 -26.63
C LYS A 60 -4.91 -17.68 -25.88
N ARG A 61 -4.69 -16.40 -26.25
CA ARG A 61 -5.25 -15.21 -25.61
C ARG A 61 -4.86 -15.12 -24.14
N ASP A 62 -3.61 -15.46 -23.83
CA ASP A 62 -2.98 -15.36 -22.53
C ASP A 62 -1.67 -14.57 -22.63
N ARG A 63 -1.76 -13.33 -23.09
CA ARG A 63 -0.57 -12.56 -23.47
C ARG A 63 0.16 -11.95 -22.27
N THR A 64 -0.51 -11.74 -21.13
CA THR A 64 0.01 -10.91 -20.04
C THR A 64 -0.24 -11.51 -18.65
N ASP A 65 0.85 -11.67 -17.91
CA ASP A 65 0.83 -12.04 -16.50
C ASP A 65 1.22 -10.87 -15.61
N TRP A 66 0.35 -10.54 -14.65
CA TRP A 66 0.67 -9.63 -13.57
C TRP A 66 1.02 -10.37 -12.28
N LYS A 67 2.19 -10.08 -11.74
CA LYS A 67 2.62 -10.57 -10.43
C LYS A 67 2.92 -9.40 -9.50
N TYR A 68 3.00 -9.63 -8.19
CA TYR A 68 3.38 -8.59 -7.24
C TYR A 68 4.31 -9.09 -6.14
N VAL A 69 5.11 -8.18 -5.59
CA VAL A 69 5.96 -8.41 -4.43
C VAL A 69 5.71 -7.31 -3.40
N VAL A 70 5.87 -7.63 -2.12
CA VAL A 70 5.85 -6.65 -1.03
C VAL A 70 7.26 -6.52 -0.48
N LEU A 71 7.82 -5.33 -0.59
CA LEU A 71 9.18 -5.00 -0.14
C LEU A 71 9.09 -4.25 1.19
N PRO A 72 9.68 -4.77 2.28
CA PRO A 72 9.47 -4.22 3.61
C PRO A 72 10.34 -3.01 3.93
N LYS A 73 11.38 -2.75 3.13
CA LYS A 73 12.40 -1.71 3.35
C LYS A 73 12.87 -1.16 2.00
N PRO A 74 13.60 -0.02 1.99
CA PRO A 74 14.38 0.39 0.84
C PRO A 74 15.48 -0.62 0.50
N GLY A 75 15.92 -0.65 -0.75
CA GLY A 75 16.91 -1.61 -1.23
C GLY A 75 16.91 -1.83 -2.73
N LYS A 76 17.74 -2.75 -3.18
CA LYS A 76 17.89 -3.11 -4.59
C LYS A 76 17.07 -4.36 -4.93
N LEU A 77 16.09 -4.20 -5.82
CA LEU A 77 15.34 -5.30 -6.42
C LEU A 77 15.96 -5.72 -7.74
N THR A 78 16.23 -7.01 -7.89
CA THR A 78 16.59 -7.63 -9.16
C THR A 78 15.52 -8.65 -9.53
N VAL A 79 14.97 -8.52 -10.73
CA VAL A 79 14.01 -9.45 -11.31
C VAL A 79 14.65 -10.08 -12.54
N GLN A 80 14.73 -11.40 -12.55
CA GLN A 80 15.26 -12.20 -13.64
C GLN A 80 14.11 -12.99 -14.27
N LEU A 81 13.99 -12.89 -15.58
CA LEU A 81 13.04 -13.62 -16.41
C LEU A 81 13.85 -14.45 -17.42
N HIS A 82 13.47 -15.71 -17.58
CA HIS A 82 13.96 -16.59 -18.62
C HIS A 82 12.78 -17.37 -19.21
N TRP A 83 12.85 -17.77 -20.47
CA TRP A 83 11.77 -18.50 -21.13
C TRP A 83 12.33 -19.58 -22.07
N ASP A 84 11.54 -20.64 -22.25
CA ASP A 84 12.01 -21.88 -22.85
C ASP A 84 11.97 -21.85 -24.39
N ASN A 85 10.99 -21.17 -24.99
CA ASN A 85 10.83 -21.10 -26.44
C ASN A 85 11.73 -20.00 -27.04
N GLY A 86 12.84 -20.40 -27.65
CA GLY A 86 13.80 -19.49 -28.28
C GLY A 86 13.26 -18.65 -29.44
N ASN A 87 12.13 -19.05 -30.04
CA ASN A 87 11.47 -18.30 -31.12
C ASN A 87 10.49 -17.23 -30.60
N SER A 88 10.31 -17.14 -29.28
CA SER A 88 9.42 -16.16 -28.64
C SER A 88 10.19 -15.02 -28.00
N GLU A 89 9.55 -13.85 -27.92
CA GLU A 89 10.07 -12.70 -27.17
C GLU A 89 9.11 -12.30 -26.05
N LEU A 90 9.60 -12.30 -24.80
CA LEU A 90 8.83 -11.82 -23.65
C LEU A 90 9.38 -10.48 -23.14
N ASP A 91 8.49 -9.55 -22.79
CA ASP A 91 8.78 -8.26 -22.14
C ASP A 91 8.68 -8.40 -20.61
N LEU A 92 9.59 -7.71 -19.90
CA LEU A 92 9.62 -7.63 -18.44
C LEU A 92 9.55 -6.16 -18.03
N ALA A 93 8.64 -5.82 -17.13
CA ALA A 93 8.57 -4.48 -16.56
C ALA A 93 8.14 -4.48 -15.10
N ILE A 94 8.66 -3.51 -14.34
CA ILE A 94 8.32 -3.28 -12.93
C ILE A 94 7.50 -1.99 -12.84
N TYR A 95 6.45 -2.02 -12.04
CA TYR A 95 5.52 -0.94 -11.82
C TYR A 95 5.39 -0.64 -10.32
N ASP A 96 5.18 0.62 -9.99
CA ASP A 96 4.81 1.02 -8.63
C ASP A 96 3.36 0.63 -8.31
N VAL A 97 2.91 0.92 -7.09
CA VAL A 97 1.54 0.61 -6.67
C VAL A 97 0.47 1.35 -7.49
N LEU A 98 0.82 2.47 -8.10
CA LEU A 98 -0.09 3.31 -8.87
C LEU A 98 -0.19 2.84 -10.33
N GLY A 99 0.76 2.03 -10.78
CA GLY A 99 0.81 1.49 -12.14
C GLY A 99 1.70 2.31 -13.06
N VAL A 100 2.55 3.16 -12.49
CA VAL A 100 3.63 3.82 -13.22
C VAL A 100 4.73 2.81 -13.45
N ARG A 101 5.16 2.65 -14.71
CA ARG A 101 6.31 1.78 -15.04
C ARG A 101 7.58 2.46 -14.54
N ILE A 102 8.27 1.83 -13.59
CA ILE A 102 9.49 2.36 -13.00
C ILE A 102 10.75 1.67 -13.54
N GLN A 103 10.63 0.48 -14.13
CA GLN A 103 11.76 -0.21 -14.75
C GLN A 103 11.32 -1.08 -15.94
N LYS A 104 12.10 -1.07 -17.02
CA LYS A 104 12.02 -2.07 -18.11
C LYS A 104 13.19 -3.06 -17.97
N GLY A 105 12.92 -4.34 -18.24
CA GLY A 105 13.92 -5.39 -18.31
C GLY A 105 14.77 -5.26 -19.57
N ARG A 106 16.08 -5.42 -19.40
CA ARG A 106 17.08 -5.46 -20.49
C ARG A 106 17.39 -6.91 -20.84
N ALA A 107 17.88 -7.16 -22.05
CA ALA A 107 18.34 -8.49 -22.45
C ALA A 107 19.35 -9.05 -21.44
N TRP A 108 19.23 -10.33 -21.10
CA TRP A 108 20.08 -10.99 -20.12
C TRP A 108 20.15 -12.50 -20.38
N GLY A 109 21.36 -13.00 -20.66
CA GLY A 109 21.58 -14.40 -21.04
C GLY A 109 20.95 -14.73 -22.40
N ALA A 110 21.05 -16.01 -22.79
CA ALA A 110 20.26 -16.54 -23.89
C ALA A 110 18.78 -16.58 -23.45
N GLY A 111 17.86 -16.00 -24.23
CA GLY A 111 16.41 -16.12 -23.95
C GLY A 111 15.95 -15.52 -22.60
N GLY A 112 16.48 -14.37 -22.17
CA GLY A 112 16.10 -13.80 -20.88
C GLY A 112 16.09 -12.27 -20.81
N ARG A 113 15.43 -11.75 -19.76
CA ARG A 113 15.45 -10.34 -19.38
C ARG A 113 15.76 -10.16 -17.90
N ARG A 114 16.50 -9.09 -17.59
CA ARG A 114 16.81 -8.69 -16.22
C ARG A 114 16.45 -7.23 -15.99
N ALA A 115 15.73 -6.98 -14.90
CA ALA A 115 15.40 -5.64 -14.41
C ALA A 115 16.06 -5.44 -13.05
N VAL A 116 16.81 -4.35 -12.89
CA VAL A 116 17.50 -3.99 -11.65
C VAL A 116 17.10 -2.57 -11.29
N ILE A 117 16.57 -2.35 -10.09
CA ILE A 117 16.08 -1.05 -9.65
C ILE A 117 16.32 -0.82 -8.15
N ALA A 118 16.70 0.40 -7.79
CA ALA A 118 16.69 0.87 -6.41
C ALA A 118 15.26 1.25 -6.01
N ILE A 119 14.80 0.70 -4.90
CA ILE A 119 13.48 0.94 -4.33
C ILE A 119 13.69 1.79 -3.09
N GLU A 120 13.22 3.03 -3.16
CA GLU A 120 13.39 4.01 -2.09
C GLU A 120 12.29 3.91 -1.03
N GLU A 121 11.11 3.44 -1.42
CA GLU A 121 9.96 3.32 -0.54
C GLU A 121 9.60 1.84 -0.34
N PRO A 122 9.42 1.38 0.91
CA PRO A 122 8.79 0.08 1.12
C PRO A 122 7.37 0.08 0.56
N GLY A 123 6.85 -1.08 0.20
CA GLY A 123 5.49 -1.18 -0.32
C GLY A 123 5.27 -2.33 -1.30
N ARG A 124 4.13 -2.28 -1.98
CA ARG A 124 3.80 -3.23 -3.03
C ARG A 124 4.29 -2.74 -4.39
N TYR A 125 4.95 -3.63 -5.12
CA TYR A 125 5.40 -3.42 -6.49
C TYR A 125 4.85 -4.53 -7.38
N TYR A 126 4.57 -4.19 -8.64
CA TYR A 126 4.02 -5.12 -9.62
C TYR A 126 5.07 -5.44 -10.68
N ILE A 127 5.08 -6.70 -11.12
CA ILE A 127 5.92 -7.21 -12.20
C ILE A 127 4.96 -7.63 -13.30
N ARG A 128 5.25 -7.22 -14.54
CA ARG A 128 4.52 -7.67 -15.73
C ARG A 128 5.45 -8.50 -16.59
N VAL A 129 5.01 -9.71 -16.93
CA VAL A 129 5.57 -10.54 -17.99
C VAL A 129 4.58 -10.53 -19.15
N ARG A 130 5.04 -10.32 -20.38
CA ARG A 130 4.15 -10.17 -21.53
C ARG A 130 4.75 -10.68 -22.82
N ALA A 131 4.02 -11.50 -23.57
CA ALA A 131 4.35 -11.86 -24.95
C ALA A 131 4.34 -10.62 -25.87
N VAL A 132 5.44 -10.37 -26.58
CA VAL A 132 5.65 -9.14 -27.34
C VAL A 132 4.77 -9.13 -28.59
N SER A 133 4.90 -10.17 -29.41
CA SER A 133 4.18 -10.41 -30.66
C SER A 133 2.88 -11.20 -30.43
N LYS A 134 2.06 -11.32 -31.48
CA LYS A 134 0.84 -12.14 -31.46
C LYS A 134 1.11 -13.65 -31.56
N ARG A 135 2.33 -14.03 -31.95
CA ARG A 135 2.76 -15.42 -32.13
C ARG A 135 3.54 -15.96 -30.93
N ASP A 136 4.03 -15.07 -30.07
CA ASP A 136 4.88 -15.46 -28.95
C ASP A 136 4.09 -16.28 -27.92
N GLU A 137 4.67 -17.41 -27.55
CA GLU A 137 4.21 -18.24 -26.46
C GLU A 137 5.38 -19.02 -25.86
N SER A 138 5.42 -19.07 -24.53
CA SER A 138 6.45 -19.80 -23.82
C SER A 138 6.06 -20.05 -22.38
N ASN A 139 6.55 -21.16 -21.84
CA ASN A 139 6.78 -21.28 -20.41
C ASN A 139 7.93 -20.35 -20.02
N TYR A 140 7.86 -19.79 -18.82
CA TYR A 140 8.88 -18.90 -18.29
C TYR A 140 9.17 -19.17 -16.81
N SER A 141 10.39 -18.83 -16.41
CA SER A 141 10.88 -18.85 -15.04
C SER A 141 11.18 -17.43 -14.58
N LEU A 142 10.64 -17.04 -13.43
CA LEU A 142 10.81 -15.71 -12.83
C LEU A 142 11.44 -15.81 -11.44
N ARG A 143 12.57 -15.12 -11.22
CA ARG A 143 13.26 -15.07 -9.92
C ARG A 143 13.43 -13.65 -9.43
N LEU A 144 13.13 -13.44 -8.16
CA LEU A 144 13.30 -12.15 -7.49
C LEU A 144 14.44 -12.25 -6.47
N LEU A 145 15.43 -11.37 -6.61
CA LEU A 145 16.49 -11.19 -5.62
C LEU A 145 16.34 -9.81 -5.00
N TRP A 146 16.44 -9.74 -3.68
CA TRP A 146 16.27 -8.51 -2.92
C TRP A 146 17.45 -8.31 -1.99
N LYS A 147 18.18 -7.22 -2.19
CA LYS A 147 19.21 -6.76 -1.26
C LYS A 147 18.67 -5.52 -0.57
N ALA A 148 18.14 -5.69 0.63
CA ALA A 148 17.75 -4.55 1.45
C ALA A 148 18.97 -3.65 1.65
N ASP A 149 18.79 -2.34 1.54
CA ASP A 149 19.84 -1.41 1.89
C ASP A 149 20.13 -1.60 3.39
N ARG A 150 21.33 -2.10 3.69
CA ARG A 150 21.82 -2.20 5.08
C ARG A 150 22.02 -0.79 5.67
N SER A 151 22.16 0.18 4.78
CA SER A 151 22.23 1.60 5.00
C SER A 151 20.82 2.18 5.17
N GLY A 152 20.51 2.66 6.38
CA GLY A 152 19.97 4.03 6.46
C GLY A 152 20.91 4.99 5.70
N PRO A 153 20.52 6.25 5.42
CA PRO A 153 21.20 7.12 4.44
C PRO A 153 22.72 6.93 4.44
N ALA A 154 23.28 6.65 3.25
CA ALA A 154 24.65 6.20 3.04
C ALA A 154 25.62 6.77 4.09
N ALA A 155 26.31 5.88 4.80
CA ALA A 155 27.28 6.25 5.81
C ALA A 155 28.47 6.94 5.12
N THR A 156 28.34 8.25 4.88
CA THR A 156 29.48 9.13 4.59
C THR A 156 30.49 8.97 5.73
N CYS A 157 31.78 9.02 5.44
CA CYS A 157 32.76 9.10 6.52
C CYS A 157 32.57 10.44 7.23
N HIS A 158 32.45 10.39 8.55
CA HIS A 158 32.33 11.56 9.42
C HIS A 158 33.54 11.57 10.35
N ARG A 159 34.03 12.78 10.67
CA ARG A 159 34.94 12.97 11.80
C ARG A 159 34.13 12.85 13.08
N CYS A 160 34.01 11.63 13.60
CA CYS A 160 33.41 11.32 14.89
C CYS A 160 34.25 10.25 15.60
N THR A 161 34.14 10.21 16.93
CA THR A 161 34.85 9.23 17.76
C THR A 161 33.98 8.00 17.96
N PRO A 162 34.47 6.75 17.74
CA PRO A 162 33.66 5.56 17.99
C PRO A 162 33.05 5.55 19.40
N GLY A 163 31.73 5.34 19.49
CA GLY A 163 30.97 5.41 20.75
C GLY A 163 30.38 6.79 21.06
N GLU A 164 30.81 7.87 20.39
CA GLU A 164 30.20 9.19 20.51
C GLU A 164 28.71 9.14 20.14
N ARG A 165 27.89 9.94 20.84
CA ARG A 165 26.42 9.98 20.62
C ARG A 165 25.98 11.41 20.35
N LYS A 166 25.04 11.58 19.42
CA LYS A 166 24.39 12.87 19.15
C LYS A 166 22.89 12.71 19.02
N CYS A 167 22.14 13.70 19.46
CA CYS A 167 20.70 13.71 19.23
C CYS A 167 20.41 14.01 17.76
N LEU A 168 19.44 13.28 17.21
CA LEU A 168 18.88 13.53 15.90
C LEU A 168 17.37 13.72 16.06
N GLY A 169 16.94 14.98 16.10
CA GLY A 169 15.59 15.36 16.50
C GLY A 169 15.36 15.26 18.01
N SER A 170 14.11 15.41 18.44
CA SER A 170 13.76 15.48 19.86
C SER A 170 13.73 14.14 20.58
N THR A 171 13.62 13.00 19.87
CA THR A 171 13.37 11.68 20.48
C THR A 171 14.26 10.57 19.92
N GLY A 172 15.36 10.94 19.26
CA GLY A 172 16.29 9.98 18.66
C GLY A 172 17.73 10.40 18.84
N TYR A 173 18.63 9.42 18.83
CA TYR A 173 20.07 9.62 18.86
C TYR A 173 20.76 8.76 17.80
N ILE A 174 21.98 9.11 17.44
CA ILE A 174 22.87 8.35 16.55
C ILE A 174 24.17 8.05 17.32
N VAL A 175 24.81 6.93 17.00
CA VAL A 175 26.07 6.49 17.62
C VAL A 175 27.13 6.40 16.54
N CYS A 176 28.31 6.97 16.79
CA CYS A 176 29.43 6.84 15.86
C CYS A 176 30.03 5.43 15.97
N ALA A 177 30.29 4.79 14.84
CA ALA A 177 30.94 3.49 14.77
C ALA A 177 31.95 3.44 13.62
N ARG A 178 32.97 2.58 13.76
CA ARG A 178 33.94 2.32 12.70
C ARG A 178 33.28 1.50 11.59
N VAL A 179 33.31 1.99 10.36
CA VAL A 179 32.70 1.36 9.17
C VAL A 179 33.72 0.95 8.11
N GLY A 180 35.00 1.24 8.32
CA GLY A 180 36.14 0.82 7.50
C GLY A 180 37.46 1.06 8.24
N GLU A 181 38.60 0.71 7.63
CA GLU A 181 39.92 0.86 8.28
C GLU A 181 40.17 2.29 8.76
N ASP A 182 39.82 3.30 7.95
CA ASP A 182 40.00 4.73 8.32
C ASP A 182 38.70 5.55 8.26
N CYS A 183 37.56 4.90 8.45
CA CYS A 183 36.27 5.56 8.32
C CYS A 183 35.38 5.30 9.53
N ASN A 184 34.99 6.38 10.19
CA ASN A 184 33.93 6.39 11.19
C ASN A 184 32.67 6.98 10.57
N ALA A 185 31.50 6.45 10.93
CA ALA A 185 30.24 7.00 10.48
C ALA A 185 29.18 6.90 11.55
N TRP A 186 28.23 7.83 11.49
CA TRP A 186 27.05 7.79 12.34
C TRP A 186 26.14 6.62 11.95
N SER A 187 25.67 5.90 12.96
CA SER A 187 24.67 4.86 12.81
C SER A 187 23.35 5.42 12.26
N LYS A 188 22.45 4.51 11.90
CA LYS A 188 21.02 4.85 11.80
C LYS A 188 20.53 5.47 13.11
N THR A 189 19.48 6.29 13.03
CA THR A 189 18.81 6.84 14.21
C THR A 189 18.26 5.72 15.09
N HIS A 190 18.69 5.72 16.34
CA HIS A 190 18.10 4.97 17.43
C HIS A 190 17.01 5.83 18.04
N ALA A 191 15.80 5.28 18.20
CA ALA A 191 14.79 5.94 19.00
C ALA A 191 15.25 5.93 20.46
N CYS A 192 15.05 7.04 21.17
CA CYS A 192 15.13 7.00 22.61
C CYS A 192 14.14 5.96 23.13
N PRO A 193 14.51 5.16 24.15
CA PRO A 193 13.56 4.34 24.85
C PRO A 193 12.38 5.23 25.14
N SER A 194 11.20 4.69 24.89
CA SER A 194 10.04 5.41 25.32
C SER A 194 9.84 6.76 24.61
N GLY A 195 10.42 7.04 23.44
CA GLY A 195 10.29 8.37 22.80
C GLY A 195 10.68 9.53 23.72
N ALA A 196 11.56 9.26 24.71
CA ALA A 196 11.98 10.23 25.67
C ALA A 196 12.80 11.35 24.98
N PRO A 197 12.83 12.57 25.54
CA PRO A 197 13.59 13.64 24.94
C PRO A 197 15.08 13.28 24.90
N CYS A 198 15.71 13.47 23.76
CA CYS A 198 17.16 13.33 23.63
C CYS A 198 17.82 14.67 23.95
N ASN A 199 18.72 14.67 24.93
CA ASN A 199 19.59 15.79 25.27
C ASN A 199 21.05 15.32 25.21
N ASN A 200 21.88 15.96 24.38
CA ASN A 200 23.32 15.67 24.23
C ASN A 200 23.66 14.18 23.99
N GLY A 201 22.89 13.50 23.14
CA GLY A 201 23.06 12.08 22.81
C GLY A 201 22.53 11.11 23.88
N VAL A 202 21.99 11.63 24.97
CA VAL A 202 21.41 10.86 26.09
C VAL A 202 19.91 11.04 26.12
N CYS A 203 19.19 9.94 26.27
CA CYS A 203 17.73 9.97 26.43
C CYS A 203 17.43 10.29 27.89
N ALA A 204 16.92 11.49 28.15
CA ALA A 204 16.51 11.89 29.50
C ALA A 204 15.26 11.10 29.90
N GLY A 205 15.23 10.54 31.11
CA GLY A 205 14.00 9.98 31.68
C GLY A 205 12.89 11.03 31.68
N CYS A 206 11.64 10.61 31.50
CA CYS A 206 10.51 11.53 31.53
C CYS A 206 10.09 11.85 32.96
N THR A 207 9.67 13.09 33.19
CA THR A 207 8.98 13.47 34.42
C THR A 207 7.50 13.04 34.32
N PRO A 208 6.97 12.24 35.26
CA PRO A 208 5.56 11.86 35.26
C PRO A 208 4.68 13.11 35.43
N LYS A 209 3.57 13.19 34.69
CA LYS A 209 2.60 14.31 34.77
C LYS A 209 1.43 14.05 35.72
N CYS A 210 1.31 12.82 36.19
CA CYS A 210 0.23 12.30 37.04
C CYS A 210 0.66 10.93 37.56
N ASP A 211 -0.09 10.38 38.52
CA ASP A 211 0.13 9.02 39.01
C ASP A 211 -0.65 8.01 38.18
N VAL A 212 -0.04 6.90 37.77
CA VAL A 212 -0.73 5.89 36.92
C VAL A 212 -2.00 5.40 37.61
N GLY A 213 -3.13 5.47 36.90
CA GLY A 213 -4.46 5.14 37.41
C GLY A 213 -5.26 6.34 37.94
N GLU A 214 -4.63 7.49 38.15
CA GLU A 214 -5.32 8.73 38.53
C GLU A 214 -6.37 9.12 37.47
N ARG A 215 -7.47 9.76 37.87
CA ARG A 215 -8.57 10.14 36.97
C ARG A 215 -8.95 11.60 37.17
N ARG A 216 -9.13 12.33 36.07
CA ARG A 216 -9.62 13.72 36.10
C ARG A 216 -10.76 13.95 35.13
N CYS A 217 -11.61 14.94 35.42
CA CYS A 217 -12.70 15.31 34.52
C CYS A 217 -12.24 16.36 33.51
N MET A 218 -12.49 16.10 32.22
CA MET A 218 -12.31 17.06 31.13
C MET A 218 -13.68 17.57 30.69
N GLY A 219 -14.24 18.46 31.52
CA GLY A 219 -15.61 18.95 31.37
C GLY A 219 -16.67 17.97 31.86
N LYS A 220 -17.92 18.22 31.46
CA LYS A 220 -19.11 17.61 32.09
C LYS A 220 -19.35 16.14 31.73
N TYR A 221 -18.88 15.70 30.56
CA TYR A 221 -19.19 14.39 30.00
C TYR A 221 -17.96 13.60 29.57
N LYS A 222 -16.75 14.07 29.90
CA LYS A 222 -15.50 13.39 29.56
C LYS A 222 -14.57 13.32 30.76
N PHE A 223 -13.70 12.30 30.76
CA PHE A 223 -12.65 12.11 31.74
C PHE A 223 -11.36 11.63 31.05
N GLU A 224 -10.24 11.79 31.73
CA GLU A 224 -8.96 11.21 31.34
C GLU A 224 -8.47 10.29 32.46
N VAL A 225 -7.70 9.27 32.10
CA VAL A 225 -7.02 8.37 33.04
C VAL A 225 -5.53 8.56 32.83
N CYS A 226 -4.77 8.66 33.91
CA CYS A 226 -3.33 8.68 33.81
C CYS A 226 -2.85 7.27 33.47
N GLU A 227 -2.20 7.12 32.32
CA GLU A 227 -1.73 5.85 31.80
C GLU A 227 -0.25 5.98 31.45
N ALA A 228 0.49 4.89 31.61
CA ALA A 228 1.81 4.80 31.00
C ALA A 228 1.63 4.79 29.48
N ASN A 229 2.12 5.81 28.79
CA ASN A 229 2.17 5.77 27.33
C ASN A 229 3.17 4.68 26.87
N ALA A 230 3.38 4.57 25.54
CA ALA A 230 4.45 3.72 24.98
C ALA A 230 5.85 4.08 25.52
N SER A 231 5.93 5.18 26.26
CA SER A 231 7.09 5.70 26.95
C SER A 231 7.30 5.19 28.37
N GLY A 232 6.39 4.38 28.92
CA GLY A 232 6.44 4.06 30.35
C GLY A 232 6.25 5.30 31.24
N CYS A 233 5.90 6.46 30.66
CA CYS A 233 5.71 7.72 31.35
C CYS A 233 4.25 7.88 31.70
N ALA A 234 3.97 8.23 32.93
CA ALA A 234 2.62 8.51 33.38
C ALA A 234 2.13 9.84 32.75
N VAL A 235 1.18 9.72 31.81
CA VAL A 235 0.58 10.84 31.09
C VAL A 235 -0.94 10.67 31.02
N TRP A 236 -1.67 11.77 30.88
CA TRP A 236 -3.11 11.73 30.70
C TRP A 236 -3.49 11.09 29.35
N SER A 237 -4.39 10.11 29.40
CA SER A 237 -4.97 9.45 28.24
C SER A 237 -5.71 10.45 27.35
N VAL A 238 -6.08 10.00 26.14
CA VAL A 238 -7.11 10.71 25.36
C VAL A 238 -8.43 10.79 26.15
N PRO A 239 -9.19 11.91 26.06
CA PRO A 239 -10.47 12.04 26.75
C PRO A 239 -11.47 10.95 26.37
N GLN A 240 -11.93 10.20 27.37
CA GLN A 240 -12.99 9.21 27.25
C GLN A 240 -14.35 9.83 27.61
N SER A 241 -15.40 9.47 26.88
CA SER A 241 -16.76 9.95 27.16
C SER A 241 -17.43 9.11 28.25
N CYS A 242 -18.20 9.74 29.12
CA CYS A 242 -19.12 9.04 30.01
C CYS A 242 -20.29 8.41 29.22
N ASP A 243 -20.82 7.29 29.71
CA ASP A 243 -22.05 6.68 29.17
C ASP A 243 -23.21 7.68 29.15
N THR A 244 -24.18 7.45 28.25
CA THR A 244 -25.37 8.28 28.10
C THR A 244 -26.06 8.52 29.46
N GLY A 245 -26.24 9.79 29.83
CA GLY A 245 -26.90 10.20 31.08
C GLY A 245 -25.98 10.26 32.32
N ARG A 246 -24.69 9.93 32.20
CA ARG A 246 -23.69 10.10 33.27
C ARG A 246 -22.88 11.39 33.06
N ARG A 247 -22.48 12.03 34.16
CA ARG A 247 -21.61 13.22 34.16
C ARG A 247 -20.32 12.91 34.90
N CYS A 248 -19.20 13.43 34.43
CA CYS A 248 -17.95 13.30 35.15
C CYS A 248 -17.97 14.18 36.40
N ARG A 249 -17.65 13.59 37.56
CA ARG A 249 -17.43 14.31 38.83
C ARG A 249 -16.30 13.63 39.59
N LYS A 250 -15.24 14.38 39.94
CA LYS A 250 -14.02 13.86 40.60
C LYS A 250 -13.44 12.63 39.88
N GLY A 251 -13.16 12.76 38.58
CA GLY A 251 -12.60 11.69 37.73
C GLY A 251 -13.56 10.53 37.39
N ASN A 252 -14.78 10.52 37.90
CA ASN A 252 -15.70 9.39 37.80
C ASN A 252 -17.02 9.75 37.13
N CYS A 253 -17.51 8.89 36.23
CA CYS A 253 -18.80 9.06 35.59
C CYS A 253 -19.92 8.63 36.54
N ARG A 254 -20.68 9.60 37.07
CA ARG A 254 -21.79 9.34 37.99
C ARG A 254 -23.12 9.65 37.29
N ARG A 255 -24.13 8.80 37.53
CA ARG A 255 -25.51 9.13 37.16
C ARG A 255 -25.94 10.38 37.93
N ARG A 256 -26.65 11.28 37.26
CA ARG A 256 -27.31 12.40 37.93
C ARG A 256 -28.34 11.78 38.89
N ARG A 257 -28.26 12.06 40.19
CA ARG A 257 -29.41 11.85 41.08
C ARG A 257 -30.48 12.84 40.61
N VAL A 258 -31.36 12.38 39.74
CA VAL A 258 -32.53 13.16 39.34
C VAL A 258 -33.54 12.91 40.44
N HIS A 259 -33.79 13.91 41.28
CA HIS A 259 -35.05 13.97 42.02
C HIS A 259 -36.16 13.95 40.95
N VAL A 260 -36.91 12.86 40.90
CA VAL A 260 -37.98 12.65 39.93
C VAL A 260 -39.15 13.54 40.34
N THR A 261 -39.23 14.75 39.78
CA THR A 261 -40.50 15.47 39.70
C THR A 261 -41.11 15.19 38.34
N HIS A 262 -42.24 14.48 38.35
CA HIS A 262 -43.00 14.12 37.15
C HIS A 262 -43.51 15.39 36.45
N ARG A 263 -42.91 15.78 35.31
CA ARG A 263 -43.57 16.66 34.32
C ARG A 263 -43.25 16.27 32.87
N ARG A 264 -44.24 16.57 32.04
CA ARG A 264 -44.64 15.99 30.75
C ARG A 264 -43.59 16.04 29.61
N ARG A 265 -43.69 15.05 28.72
CA ARG A 265 -42.92 14.85 27.47
C ARG A 265 -43.01 16.04 26.50
N PRO A 266 -41.89 16.43 25.86
CA PRO A 266 -41.89 17.02 24.52
C PRO A 266 -41.43 16.03 23.44
N PRO A 267 -41.72 16.30 22.16
CA PRO A 267 -41.68 15.31 21.08
C PRO A 267 -40.28 15.01 20.54
N LYS A 268 -40.12 13.80 20.01
CA LYS A 268 -38.91 13.26 19.38
C LYS A 268 -38.57 14.04 18.11
N LYS A 269 -37.39 14.68 18.06
CA LYS A 269 -36.77 15.09 16.78
C LYS A 269 -35.90 13.95 16.24
N ASN A 270 -36.42 13.28 15.22
CA ASN A 270 -35.67 12.40 14.33
C ASN A 270 -34.73 13.26 13.48
N GLY A 271 -33.43 13.17 13.75
CA GLY A 271 -32.38 13.84 12.97
C GLY A 271 -31.40 12.81 12.44
N GLN A 272 -31.83 11.96 11.51
CA GLN A 272 -30.89 11.19 10.70
C GLN A 272 -30.10 12.18 9.83
N ARG A 273 -28.87 12.49 10.26
CA ARG A 273 -27.88 13.16 9.40
C ARG A 273 -27.58 12.23 8.22
N LYS A 274 -28.10 12.56 7.03
CA LYS A 274 -27.69 11.99 5.75
C LYS A 274 -26.16 12.05 5.66
N THR A 275 -25.49 10.90 5.67
CA THR A 275 -24.07 10.81 5.35
C THR A 275 -23.88 11.22 3.90
N GLN A 276 -23.39 12.43 3.67
CA GLN A 276 -22.92 12.90 2.36
C GLN A 276 -21.97 11.85 1.76
N GLY A 277 -22.18 11.49 0.50
CA GLY A 277 -21.59 10.33 -0.14
C GLY A 277 -20.06 10.37 -0.17
N GLY A 278 -19.41 9.53 0.64
CA GLY A 278 -17.96 9.33 0.61
C GLY A 278 -17.54 8.23 -0.38
N ALA A 279 -16.34 8.34 -0.93
CA ALA A 279 -15.74 7.29 -1.75
C ALA A 279 -15.24 6.15 -0.84
N LYS A 280 -15.79 4.95 -1.02
CA LYS A 280 -15.33 3.75 -0.31
C LYS A 280 -14.11 3.16 -1.02
N ALA A 281 -13.02 2.99 -0.29
CA ALA A 281 -11.75 2.46 -0.81
C ALA A 281 -11.31 1.21 -0.06
N ARG A 282 -10.75 0.22 -0.77
CA ARG A 282 -10.23 -1.02 -0.18
C ARG A 282 -8.74 -0.89 0.12
N ILE A 283 -8.33 -1.25 1.32
CA ILE A 283 -6.91 -1.31 1.70
C ILE A 283 -6.30 -2.57 1.07
N ILE A 284 -5.40 -2.37 0.11
CA ILE A 284 -4.74 -3.46 -0.61
C ILE A 284 -3.36 -3.78 -0.04
N SER A 285 -2.65 -2.79 0.52
CA SER A 285 -1.35 -2.97 1.17
C SER A 285 -1.20 -2.01 2.34
N ILE A 286 -0.46 -2.44 3.35
CA ILE A 286 -0.17 -1.68 4.57
C ILE A 286 1.31 -1.87 4.89
N TYR A 287 2.01 -0.78 5.15
CA TYR A 287 3.37 -0.81 5.68
C TYR A 287 3.63 0.43 6.53
N ARG A 288 4.71 0.40 7.29
CA ARG A 288 5.17 1.57 8.05
C ARG A 288 6.36 2.18 7.34
N TYR A 289 6.32 3.50 7.18
CA TYR A 289 7.42 4.27 6.62
C TYR A 289 7.52 5.60 7.36
N ARG A 290 8.74 5.95 7.81
CA ARG A 290 9.03 7.18 8.56
C ARG A 290 8.07 7.42 9.75
N GLY A 291 7.80 6.37 10.53
CA GLY A 291 6.95 6.44 11.73
C GLY A 291 5.43 6.56 11.47
N ARG A 292 5.00 6.63 10.21
CA ARG A 292 3.57 6.66 9.84
C ARG A 292 3.17 5.35 9.16
N MET A 293 1.90 4.99 9.30
CA MET A 293 1.34 3.87 8.55
C MET A 293 0.89 4.38 7.18
N THR A 294 1.44 3.79 6.13
CA THR A 294 1.07 4.07 4.74
C THR A 294 0.12 2.99 4.24
N LEU A 295 -1.00 3.43 3.68
CA LEU A 295 -2.06 2.62 3.13
C LEU A 295 -2.04 2.77 1.62
N HIS A 296 -1.96 1.66 0.92
CA HIS A 296 -2.27 1.61 -0.50
C HIS A 296 -3.74 1.25 -0.64
N LEU A 297 -4.48 2.10 -1.34
CA LEU A 297 -5.92 2.05 -1.48
C LEU A 297 -6.30 1.77 -2.93
N GLU A 298 -7.28 0.89 -3.13
CA GLU A 298 -8.02 0.74 -4.37
C GLU A 298 -9.33 1.53 -4.23
N ILE A 299 -9.46 2.61 -5.01
CA ILE A 299 -10.59 3.55 -4.96
C ILE A 299 -11.64 3.27 -6.06
N GLY A 300 -11.38 2.28 -6.92
CA GLY A 300 -12.22 2.00 -8.09
C GLY A 300 -12.16 3.13 -9.12
N ASP A 301 -13.13 3.19 -10.02
CA ASP A 301 -13.18 4.22 -11.07
C ASP A 301 -13.84 5.52 -10.54
N ASN A 302 -13.48 5.92 -9.31
CA ASN A 302 -14.05 7.10 -8.66
C ASN A 302 -13.13 8.32 -8.87
N PRO A 303 -13.41 9.20 -9.86
CA PRO A 303 -12.55 10.33 -10.19
C PRO A 303 -12.56 11.44 -9.12
N ARG A 304 -13.42 11.34 -8.10
CA ARG A 304 -13.60 12.40 -7.09
C ARG A 304 -12.56 12.35 -5.96
N VAL A 305 -11.76 11.30 -5.90
CA VAL A 305 -10.68 11.21 -4.90
C VAL A 305 -9.49 12.04 -5.34
N LYS A 306 -9.05 12.99 -4.51
CA LYS A 306 -7.93 13.90 -4.79
C LYS A 306 -6.89 13.85 -3.67
N PRO A 307 -5.60 14.12 -3.96
CA PRO A 307 -4.60 14.36 -2.92
C PRO A 307 -5.07 15.43 -1.92
N GLY A 308 -4.73 15.25 -0.65
CA GLY A 308 -5.12 16.14 0.44
C GLY A 308 -6.44 15.80 1.13
N GLN A 309 -7.33 15.02 0.50
CA GLN A 309 -8.61 14.63 1.11
C GLN A 309 -8.43 13.79 2.37
N ILE A 310 -9.39 13.94 3.29
CA ILE A 310 -9.43 13.23 4.56
C ILE A 310 -10.48 12.11 4.50
N GLY A 311 -10.13 10.96 5.05
CA GLY A 311 -11.02 9.83 5.22
C GLY A 311 -10.92 9.21 6.61
N VAL A 312 -11.64 8.12 6.80
CA VAL A 312 -11.61 7.32 8.02
C VAL A 312 -11.54 5.84 7.68
N VAL A 313 -10.69 5.09 8.38
CA VAL A 313 -10.70 3.63 8.37
C VAL A 313 -12.03 3.16 8.95
N LEU A 314 -12.63 2.14 8.36
CA LEU A 314 -13.88 1.54 8.82
C LEU A 314 -13.62 0.30 9.68
N SER A 315 -14.47 0.10 10.69
CA SER A 315 -14.43 -1.08 11.55
C SER A 315 -15.05 -2.30 10.85
N GLY A 316 -14.22 -3.28 10.48
CA GLY A 316 -14.63 -4.52 9.83
C GLY A 316 -15.24 -4.29 8.44
N SER A 317 -16.39 -4.92 8.21
CA SER A 317 -17.24 -4.72 7.02
C SER A 317 -18.30 -3.62 7.20
N SER A 318 -18.38 -3.00 8.37
CA SER A 318 -19.40 -2.00 8.68
C SER A 318 -19.10 -0.64 8.04
N LYS A 319 -20.07 0.28 8.08
CA LYS A 319 -19.88 1.69 7.70
C LYS A 319 -19.40 2.56 8.89
N THR A 320 -19.05 1.94 10.02
CA THR A 320 -18.70 2.66 11.23
C THR A 320 -17.24 3.08 11.21
N PRO A 321 -16.93 4.39 11.39
CA PRO A 321 -15.55 4.86 11.51
C PRO A 321 -14.84 4.22 12.70
N LEU A 322 -13.60 3.79 12.49
CA LEU A 322 -12.70 3.33 13.55
C LEU A 322 -12.18 4.55 14.33
N ALA A 323 -12.26 4.50 15.65
CA ALA A 323 -11.74 5.56 16.52
C ALA A 323 -10.25 5.81 16.26
N GLY A 324 -9.87 7.08 16.09
CA GLY A 324 -8.49 7.47 15.72
C GLY A 324 -8.07 7.06 14.31
N GLY A 325 -8.97 6.50 13.51
CA GLY A 325 -8.69 5.96 12.17
C GLY A 325 -8.66 7.00 11.06
N GLU A 326 -8.31 8.26 11.36
CA GLU A 326 -8.21 9.29 10.34
C GLU A 326 -7.11 8.95 9.34
N VAL A 327 -7.40 9.18 8.05
CA VAL A 327 -6.45 9.00 6.97
C VAL A 327 -6.37 10.24 6.11
N LYS A 328 -5.18 10.58 5.62
CA LYS A 328 -4.96 11.65 4.64
C LYS A 328 -4.47 11.05 3.33
N VAL A 329 -5.18 11.32 2.23
CA VAL A 329 -4.77 10.93 0.88
C VAL A 329 -3.55 11.77 0.49
N VAL A 330 -2.47 11.11 0.11
CA VAL A 330 -1.19 11.73 -0.28
C VAL A 330 -1.05 11.77 -1.80
N LYS A 331 -1.43 10.71 -2.50
CA LYS A 331 -1.29 10.58 -3.95
C LYS A 331 -2.46 9.82 -4.53
N VAL A 332 -2.87 10.16 -5.76
CA VAL A 332 -3.93 9.47 -6.51
C VAL A 332 -3.42 9.21 -7.92
N SER A 333 -3.74 8.04 -8.48
CA SER A 333 -3.47 7.71 -9.88
C SER A 333 -4.47 6.67 -10.38
N GLY A 334 -5.32 7.08 -11.32
CA GLY A 334 -6.40 6.24 -11.84
C GLY A 334 -7.28 5.71 -10.71
N ARG A 335 -7.37 4.38 -10.60
CA ARG A 335 -8.17 3.69 -9.57
C ARG A 335 -7.45 3.40 -8.26
N TYR A 336 -6.28 3.99 -8.03
CA TYR A 336 -5.47 3.77 -6.84
C TYR A 336 -5.12 5.07 -6.13
N ALA A 337 -4.94 4.98 -4.82
CA ALA A 337 -4.46 6.07 -4.00
C ALA A 337 -3.47 5.58 -2.93
N ILE A 338 -2.61 6.49 -2.47
CA ILE A 338 -1.76 6.31 -1.30
C ILE A 338 -2.29 7.23 -0.22
N ALA A 339 -2.50 6.71 0.99
CA ALA A 339 -2.93 7.48 2.15
C ALA A 339 -2.03 7.19 3.35
N THR A 340 -2.01 8.10 4.33
CA THR A 340 -1.27 7.92 5.59
C THR A 340 -2.20 8.03 6.78
N THR A 341 -1.90 7.29 7.86
CA THR A 341 -2.65 7.33 9.12
C THR A 341 -1.71 7.26 10.33
N SER A 342 -2.15 7.81 11.44
CA SER A 342 -1.48 7.75 12.75
C SER A 342 -1.80 6.46 13.53
N LEU A 343 -2.73 5.64 13.04
CA LEU A 343 -3.05 4.35 13.67
C LEU A 343 -1.80 3.48 13.82
N GLN A 344 -1.65 2.92 15.02
CA GLN A 344 -0.60 1.95 15.30
C GLN A 344 -0.92 0.58 14.70
N LYS A 345 -2.18 0.15 14.73
CA LYS A 345 -2.63 -1.15 14.23
C LYS A 345 -3.95 -1.00 13.48
N LEU A 346 -4.08 -1.72 12.36
CA LEU A 346 -5.33 -1.80 11.60
C LEU A 346 -6.17 -3.04 11.94
N GLY A 347 -5.58 -4.09 12.52
CA GLY A 347 -6.28 -5.35 12.77
C GLY A 347 -6.86 -5.96 11.50
N LYS A 348 -8.13 -6.37 11.55
CA LYS A 348 -8.88 -6.95 10.42
C LYS A 348 -9.52 -5.90 9.50
N ASN A 349 -9.29 -4.61 9.72
CA ASN A 349 -9.92 -3.54 8.96
C ASN A 349 -9.33 -3.46 7.54
N ARG A 350 -10.21 -3.46 6.53
CA ARG A 350 -9.83 -3.49 5.10
C ARG A 350 -10.43 -2.35 4.28
N TRP A 351 -11.14 -1.41 4.90
CA TRP A 351 -11.87 -0.37 4.18
C TRP A 351 -11.62 1.01 4.76
N VAL A 352 -11.66 2.01 3.88
CA VAL A 352 -11.57 3.42 4.19
C VAL A 352 -12.76 4.12 3.52
N LEU A 353 -13.38 5.07 4.22
CA LEU A 353 -14.33 6.01 3.64
C LEU A 353 -13.66 7.37 3.49
N ILE A 354 -13.44 7.80 2.26
CA ILE A 354 -12.82 9.09 1.92
C ILE A 354 -13.96 10.11 1.74
N LYS A 355 -13.89 11.24 2.44
CA LYS A 355 -14.85 12.33 2.24
C LYS A 355 -14.52 12.99 0.90
N VAL A 356 -15.44 12.90 -0.05
CA VAL A 356 -15.36 13.64 -1.30
C VAL A 356 -16.24 14.88 -1.16
N GLN A 357 -15.72 16.01 -1.63
CA GLN A 357 -16.44 17.29 -1.69
C GLN A 357 -17.09 17.44 -3.05
#